data_AF-A0A229SBI7-F1
#
_entry.id   AF-A0A229SBI7-F1
#
_cell.length_a   1.000
_cell.length_b   1.000
_cell.length_c   1.000
_cell.angle_alpha   90.00
_cell.angle_beta   90.00
_cell.angle_gamma   90.00
#
_symmetry.space_group_name_H-M   'P 1'
#
loop_
_entity.id
_entity.type
_entity.pdbx_description
1 polymer ?
#
loop_
_entity_poly.entity_id
_entity_poly.type
_entity_poly.pdbx_seq_one_letter_code
_entity_poly.pdbx_strand_id
1 'polypeptide(L)'
;MFVMSPAPDDPWYASSTFWAIAGVAVAIVFGIGAIVAAYRSQNPRRRLYVYVANTTPLMHAKGRDLAIEVRIAGRAVEDPYLLTVRVVVRGRRDIRKDDFDGPIKLRFGSRIVGLLERTSTTVVPATPAPEVTHQPDTDLLEIAPALLRRDHELTYTLLLEGGQPALDPEVPIVADIRETEPGMQQLWGPLSPFVCMAFFALSFASGITYFDMDGSGVSRNIMLSAAVVGLVGTVVTFVAMPKQRYSK
;
A
#
# COMPACT_ATOMS: atom_id res chain seq x y z
N MET A 1 63.82 -0.46 46.65
CA MET A 1 63.55 -0.75 45.23
C MET A 1 62.07 -0.49 45.01
N PHE A 2 61.70 0.66 44.43
CA PHE A 2 60.30 0.98 44.15
C PHE A 2 59.89 0.28 42.85
N VAL A 3 58.97 -0.67 42.93
CA VAL A 3 58.37 -1.28 41.74
C VAL A 3 57.31 -0.28 41.26
N MET A 4 57.58 0.33 40.11
CA MET A 4 56.62 1.21 39.45
C MET A 4 55.58 0.31 38.77
N SER A 5 54.33 0.35 39.23
CA SER A 5 53.25 -0.35 38.55
C SER A 5 53.17 0.14 37.10
N PRO A 6 52.96 -0.75 36.12
CA PRO A 6 52.73 -0.32 34.75
C PRO A 6 51.54 0.64 34.72
N ALA A 7 51.66 1.70 33.93
CA ALA A 7 50.53 2.59 33.68
C ALA A 7 49.37 1.76 33.12
N PRO A 8 48.12 2.05 33.53
CA PRO A 8 46.97 1.39 32.92
C PRO A 8 46.97 1.65 31.43
N ASP A 9 46.76 0.60 30.63
CA ASP A 9 46.63 0.74 29.18
C ASP A 9 45.44 1.66 28.87
N ASP A 10 45.61 2.57 27.91
CA ASP A 10 44.53 3.42 27.46
C ASP A 10 43.39 2.53 26.93
N PRO A 11 42.13 2.82 27.31
CA PRO A 11 41.02 2.03 26.83
C PRO A 11 40.94 2.09 25.30
N TRP A 12 40.68 0.97 24.65
CA TRP A 12 40.67 0.86 23.18
C TRP A 12 39.69 1.84 22.49
N TYR A 13 38.60 2.20 23.16
CA TYR A 13 37.64 3.20 22.68
C TYR A 13 38.19 4.63 22.71
N ALA A 14 39.31 4.89 23.38
CA ALA A 14 40.03 6.15 23.30
C ALA A 14 40.89 6.25 22.03
N SER A 15 41.05 5.15 21.27
CA SER A 15 41.76 5.18 19.99
C SER A 15 41.06 6.08 18.98
N SER A 16 41.80 7.02 18.39
CA SER A 16 41.31 7.89 17.31
C SER A 16 40.84 7.10 16.09
N THR A 17 41.45 5.95 15.84
CA THR A 17 41.10 5.07 14.71
C THR A 17 39.71 4.44 14.92
N PHE A 18 39.36 4.11 16.16
CA PHE A 18 38.03 3.58 16.49
C PHE A 18 36.93 4.59 16.16
N TRP A 19 37.06 5.83 16.64
CA TRP A 19 36.09 6.89 16.37
C TRP A 19 36.00 7.25 14.89
N ALA A 20 37.12 7.18 14.15
CA ALA A 20 37.12 7.40 12.71
C ALA A 20 36.28 6.34 11.97
N ILE A 21 36.48 5.05 12.27
CA ILE A 21 35.72 3.95 11.65
C ILE A 21 34.24 4.05 12.04
N ALA A 22 33.94 4.30 13.32
CA ALA A 22 32.57 4.48 13.80
C ALA A 22 31.88 5.65 13.06
N GLY A 23 32.57 6.78 12.89
CA GLY A 23 32.07 7.93 12.15
C GLY A 23 31.73 7.60 10.70
N VAL A 24 32.59 6.86 9.99
CA VAL A 24 32.34 6.42 8.60
C VAL A 24 31.13 5.50 8.52
N ALA A 25 31.00 4.53 9.43
CA ALA A 25 29.87 3.61 9.46
C ALA A 25 28.53 4.35 9.66
N VAL A 26 28.50 5.28 10.63
CA VAL A 26 27.34 6.14 10.87
C VAL A 26 27.02 6.97 9.63
N ALA A 27 28.01 7.60 9.01
CA ALA A 27 27.82 8.42 7.81
C ALA A 27 27.22 7.62 6.64
N ILE A 28 27.64 6.36 6.43
CA ILE A 28 27.08 5.50 5.39
C ILE A 28 25.61 5.17 5.67
N VAL A 29 25.27 4.79 6.91
CA VAL A 29 23.89 4.44 7.28
C VAL A 29 22.97 5.65 7.10
N PHE A 30 23.37 6.83 7.57
CA PHE A 30 22.61 8.06 7.38
C PHE A 30 22.54 8.48 5.91
N GLY A 31 23.63 8.33 5.15
CA GLY A 31 23.68 8.64 3.72
C GLY A 31 22.70 7.79 2.90
N ILE A 32 22.72 6.48 3.08
CA ILE A 32 21.78 5.55 2.43
C ILE A 32 20.36 5.83 2.89
N GLY A 33 20.16 6.02 4.20
CA GLY A 33 18.85 6.36 4.77
C GLY A 33 18.25 7.63 4.16
N ALA A 34 19.06 8.68 4.01
CA ALA A 34 18.65 9.94 3.40
C ALA A 34 18.32 9.78 1.92
N ILE A 35 19.11 9.04 1.14
CA ILE A 35 18.85 8.78 -0.28
C ILE A 35 17.54 8.00 -0.45
N VAL A 36 17.33 6.93 0.33
CA VAL A 36 16.10 6.13 0.28
C VAL A 36 14.88 6.95 0.71
N ALA A 37 15.02 7.77 1.76
CA ALA A 37 13.97 8.66 2.22
C ALA A 37 13.62 9.71 1.17
N ALA A 38 14.63 10.35 0.55
CA ALA A 38 14.45 11.32 -0.53
C ALA A 38 13.76 10.68 -1.74
N TYR A 39 14.24 9.51 -2.18
CA TYR A 39 13.65 8.78 -3.31
C TYR A 39 12.18 8.40 -3.05
N ARG A 40 11.87 7.88 -1.86
CA ARG A 40 10.50 7.56 -1.45
C ARG A 40 9.61 8.80 -1.29
N SER A 41 10.19 9.94 -0.92
CA SER A 41 9.48 11.22 -0.79
C SER A 41 9.18 11.84 -2.15
N GLN A 42 10.11 11.74 -3.10
CA GLN A 42 9.99 12.32 -4.45
C GLN A 42 9.01 11.59 -5.36
N ASN A 43 8.76 10.29 -5.11
CA ASN A 43 7.80 9.51 -5.86
C ASN A 43 6.58 9.09 -5.01
N PRO A 44 5.77 10.05 -4.53
CA PRO A 44 4.58 9.76 -3.75
C PRO A 44 3.58 9.04 -4.65
N ARG A 45 3.38 7.75 -4.39
CA ARG A 45 2.49 6.92 -5.18
C ARG A 45 1.07 7.50 -5.17
N ARG A 46 0.54 7.74 -6.36
CA ARG A 46 -0.89 7.90 -6.60
C ARG A 46 -1.52 6.53 -6.44
N ARG A 47 -2.55 6.43 -5.60
CA ARG A 47 -3.25 5.18 -5.33
C ARG A 47 -4.73 5.40 -5.52
N LEU A 48 -5.31 4.66 -6.46
CA LEU A 48 -6.73 4.65 -6.73
C LEU A 48 -7.25 3.27 -6.33
N TYR A 49 -8.23 3.25 -5.45
CA TYR A 49 -8.88 2.03 -4.99
C TYR A 49 -10.23 1.96 -5.68
N VAL A 50 -10.52 0.87 -6.35
CA VAL A 50 -11.78 0.66 -7.08
C VAL A 50 -12.32 -0.68 -6.62
N TYR A 51 -13.41 -0.68 -5.86
CA TYR A 51 -13.92 -1.90 -5.25
C TYR A 51 -15.43 -1.89 -5.11
N VAL A 52 -16.00 -3.10 -5.01
CA VAL A 52 -17.41 -3.30 -4.71
C VAL A 52 -17.60 -3.21 -3.20
N ALA A 53 -18.35 -2.20 -2.74
CA ALA A 53 -18.66 -2.02 -1.33
C ALA A 53 -19.86 -2.87 -0.89
N ASN A 54 -20.85 -3.05 -1.77
CA ASN A 54 -22.01 -3.88 -1.49
C ASN A 54 -22.59 -4.47 -2.79
N THR A 55 -23.02 -5.72 -2.73
CA THR A 55 -23.80 -6.39 -3.78
C THR A 55 -25.00 -7.03 -3.12
N THR A 56 -26.20 -6.52 -3.38
CA THR A 56 -27.43 -7.03 -2.77
C THR A 56 -28.42 -7.44 -3.87
N PRO A 57 -28.77 -8.74 -3.98
CA PRO A 57 -29.88 -9.15 -4.84
C PRO A 57 -31.18 -8.53 -4.33
N LEU A 58 -31.93 -7.85 -5.21
CA LEU A 58 -33.24 -7.30 -4.82
C LEU A 58 -34.31 -8.40 -4.74
N MET A 59 -34.12 -9.51 -5.45
CA MET A 59 -34.97 -10.69 -5.37
C MET A 59 -34.23 -11.83 -4.68
N HIS A 60 -34.66 -12.17 -3.46
CA HIS A 60 -34.24 -13.39 -2.76
C HIS A 60 -35.43 -14.35 -2.70
N ALA A 61 -35.83 -14.91 -3.84
CA ALA A 61 -37.03 -15.74 -3.90
C ALA A 61 -36.78 -17.08 -4.60
N LYS A 62 -35.79 -17.84 -4.13
CA LYS A 62 -35.80 -19.30 -4.30
C LYS A 62 -36.53 -19.90 -3.10
N GLY A 63 -37.86 -19.81 -3.02
CA GLY A 63 -38.54 -20.61 -1.98
C GLY A 63 -40.01 -20.43 -1.62
N ARG A 64 -40.73 -19.35 -1.95
CA ARG A 64 -42.16 -19.22 -1.56
C ARG A 64 -42.97 -18.38 -2.54
N ASP A 65 -44.27 -18.66 -2.62
CA ASP A 65 -45.34 -18.23 -3.54
C ASP A 65 -45.55 -16.71 -3.77
N LEU A 66 -44.58 -15.86 -3.48
CA LEU A 66 -44.64 -14.42 -3.69
C LEU A 66 -43.97 -14.07 -5.04
N ALA A 67 -44.82 -13.84 -6.05
CA ALA A 67 -44.39 -13.26 -7.32
C ALA A 67 -44.12 -11.76 -7.14
N ILE A 68 -42.88 -11.42 -6.79
CA ILE A 68 -42.41 -10.02 -6.74
C ILE A 68 -41.75 -9.71 -8.07
N GLU A 69 -42.27 -8.72 -8.79
CA GLU A 69 -41.70 -8.22 -10.04
C GLU A 69 -41.18 -6.79 -9.83
N VAL A 70 -39.95 -6.53 -10.26
CA VAL A 70 -39.39 -5.17 -10.28
C VAL A 70 -39.55 -4.64 -11.69
N ARG A 71 -40.25 -3.50 -11.83
CA ARG A 71 -40.47 -2.85 -13.13
C ARG A 71 -39.85 -1.48 -13.16
N ILE A 72 -39.15 -1.17 -14.25
CA ILE A 72 -38.56 0.13 -14.51
C ILE A 72 -39.09 0.63 -15.84
N ALA A 73 -39.72 1.81 -15.82
CA ALA A 73 -40.40 2.38 -16.98
C ALA A 73 -41.35 1.38 -17.67
N GLY A 74 -42.02 0.53 -16.89
CA GLY A 74 -42.96 -0.49 -17.39
C GLY A 74 -42.31 -1.78 -17.90
N ARG A 75 -40.98 -1.89 -17.94
CA ARG A 75 -40.26 -3.11 -18.33
C ARG A 75 -39.89 -3.94 -17.10
N ALA A 76 -40.19 -5.24 -17.14
CA ALA A 76 -39.77 -6.21 -16.13
C ALA A 76 -38.24 -6.35 -16.15
N VAL A 77 -37.62 -6.34 -14.97
CA VAL A 77 -36.17 -6.56 -14.81
C VAL A 77 -35.97 -7.96 -14.21
N GLU A 78 -35.20 -8.81 -14.89
CA GLU A 78 -34.94 -10.18 -14.48
C GLU A 78 -33.69 -10.29 -13.58
N ASP A 79 -33.83 -10.92 -12.42
CA ASP A 79 -32.74 -11.05 -11.43
C ASP A 79 -32.02 -9.73 -11.10
N PRO A 80 -32.73 -8.70 -10.58
CA PRO A 80 -32.14 -7.40 -10.31
C PRO A 80 -31.15 -7.42 -9.14
N TYR A 81 -29.98 -6.81 -9.34
CA TYR A 81 -28.95 -6.61 -8.32
C TYR A 81 -28.70 -5.12 -8.08
N LEU A 82 -28.64 -4.75 -6.81
CA LEU A 82 -28.17 -3.45 -6.37
C LEU A 82 -26.66 -3.54 -6.09
N LEU A 83 -25.86 -2.81 -6.86
CA LEU A 83 -24.40 -2.80 -6.73
C LEU A 83 -23.93 -1.41 -6.30
N THR A 84 -23.17 -1.34 -5.20
CA THR A 84 -22.50 -0.11 -4.77
C THR A 84 -21.00 -0.23 -5.02
N VAL A 85 -20.48 0.62 -5.90
CA VAL A 85 -19.06 0.67 -6.27
C VAL A 85 -18.45 1.93 -5.69
N ARG A 86 -17.26 1.79 -5.13
CA ARG A 86 -16.49 2.91 -4.57
C ARG A 86 -15.19 3.08 -5.32
N VAL A 87 -14.91 4.34 -5.67
CA VAL A 87 -13.64 4.78 -6.24
C VAL A 87 -13.03 5.76 -5.24
N VAL A 88 -11.92 5.38 -4.62
CA VAL A 88 -11.31 6.13 -3.50
C VAL A 88 -9.86 6.47 -3.81
N VAL A 89 -9.51 7.74 -3.67
CA VAL A 89 -8.12 8.22 -3.79
C VAL A 89 -7.47 8.21 -2.41
N ARG A 90 -6.51 7.32 -2.17
CA ARG A 90 -5.71 7.29 -0.91
C ARG A 90 -4.24 7.65 -1.12
N GLY A 91 -3.91 8.28 -2.25
CA GLY A 91 -2.57 8.78 -2.56
C GLY A 91 -2.20 10.01 -1.72
N ARG A 92 -0.90 10.31 -1.65
CA ARG A 92 -0.39 11.56 -1.02
C ARG A 92 -0.56 12.79 -1.93
N ARG A 93 -0.81 12.57 -3.21
CA ARG A 93 -1.02 13.61 -4.22
C ARG A 93 -2.38 13.44 -4.86
N ASP A 94 -2.95 14.56 -5.25
CA ASP A 94 -4.11 14.62 -6.13
C ASP A 94 -3.78 13.96 -7.48
N ILE A 95 -4.81 13.41 -8.10
CA ILE A 95 -4.77 12.88 -9.46
C ILE A 95 -5.40 13.96 -10.35
N ARG A 96 -4.61 14.55 -11.22
CA ARG A 96 -5.06 15.59 -12.15
C ARG A 96 -5.68 14.95 -13.38
N LYS A 97 -6.45 15.74 -14.12
CA LYS A 97 -7.04 15.32 -15.40
C LYS A 97 -5.98 14.84 -16.40
N ASP A 98 -4.82 15.49 -16.43
CA ASP A 98 -3.70 15.15 -17.34
C ASP A 98 -2.95 13.86 -16.95
N ASP A 99 -3.23 13.30 -15.77
CA ASP A 99 -2.63 12.04 -15.34
C ASP A 99 -3.36 10.81 -15.89
N PHE A 100 -4.51 11.02 -16.56
CA PHE A 100 -5.32 9.98 -17.19
C PHE A 100 -5.01 9.90 -18.69
N ASP A 101 -4.76 8.70 -19.18
CA ASP A 101 -4.64 8.39 -20.61
C ASP A 101 -6.01 8.15 -21.27
N GLY A 102 -7.08 8.07 -20.47
CA GLY A 102 -8.47 7.86 -20.91
C GLY A 102 -9.48 7.85 -19.75
N PRO A 103 -10.78 7.64 -20.02
CA PRO A 103 -11.79 7.50 -18.97
C PRO A 103 -11.57 6.22 -18.16
N ILE A 104 -11.96 6.25 -16.88
CA ILE A 104 -12.01 5.05 -16.04
C ILE A 104 -13.21 4.23 -16.50
N LYS A 105 -12.98 2.98 -16.87
CA LYS A 105 -14.01 2.07 -17.36
C LYS A 105 -14.27 1.01 -16.31
N LEU A 106 -15.50 0.92 -15.84
CA LEU A 106 -15.92 -0.10 -14.88
C LEU A 106 -16.88 -1.04 -15.60
N ARG A 107 -16.46 -2.30 -15.78
CA ARG A 107 -17.30 -3.35 -16.33
C ARG A 107 -17.88 -4.20 -15.22
N PHE A 108 -19.13 -4.64 -15.36
CA PHE A 108 -19.83 -5.41 -14.32
C PHE A 108 -20.19 -6.84 -14.73
N GLY A 109 -19.99 -7.21 -16.00
CA GLY A 109 -20.43 -8.51 -16.53
C GLY A 109 -21.95 -8.72 -16.51
N SER A 110 -22.72 -7.69 -16.14
CA SER A 110 -24.18 -7.68 -16.08
C SER A 110 -24.67 -6.34 -16.63
N ARG A 111 -25.88 -6.33 -17.19
CA ARG A 111 -26.44 -5.17 -17.87
C ARG A 111 -26.77 -4.08 -16.86
N ILE A 112 -26.29 -2.86 -17.08
CA ILE A 112 -26.68 -1.69 -16.30
C ILE A 112 -28.06 -1.23 -16.76
N VAL A 113 -29.04 -1.36 -15.86
CA VAL A 113 -30.41 -0.87 -16.07
C VAL A 113 -30.50 0.61 -15.74
N GLY A 114 -29.77 1.06 -14.71
CA GLY A 114 -29.72 2.47 -14.35
C GLY A 114 -28.72 2.80 -13.26
N LEU A 115 -28.29 4.06 -13.25
CA LEU A 115 -27.53 4.68 -12.17
C LEU A 115 -28.49 5.34 -11.19
N LEU A 116 -28.57 4.81 -9.97
CA LEU A 116 -29.53 5.24 -8.94
C LEU A 116 -28.99 6.39 -8.10
N GLU A 117 -27.71 6.31 -7.72
CA GLU A 117 -27.07 7.31 -6.86
C GLU A 117 -25.65 7.58 -7.32
N ARG A 118 -25.26 8.85 -7.25
CA ARG A 118 -23.89 9.31 -7.46
C ARG A 118 -23.55 10.29 -6.35
N THR A 119 -22.60 9.88 -5.51
CA THR A 119 -22.15 10.69 -4.37
C THR A 119 -20.64 10.92 -4.50
N SER A 120 -20.22 12.17 -4.26
CA SER A 120 -18.83 12.61 -4.35
C SER A 120 -18.46 13.32 -3.06
N THR A 121 -17.69 12.66 -2.22
CA THR A 121 -17.26 13.14 -0.91
C THR A 121 -15.79 13.51 -0.96
N THR A 122 -15.46 14.72 -0.52
CA THR A 122 -14.07 15.20 -0.44
C THR A 122 -13.89 16.11 0.75
N VAL A 123 -12.66 16.20 1.26
CA VAL A 123 -12.30 17.10 2.36
C VAL A 123 -12.35 18.56 1.91
N VAL A 124 -12.07 18.83 0.62
CA VAL A 124 -12.05 20.20 0.09
C VAL A 124 -13.41 20.54 -0.54
N PRO A 125 -14.19 21.44 0.05
CA PRO A 125 -15.49 21.83 -0.50
C PRO A 125 -15.34 22.42 -1.91
N ALA A 126 -16.37 22.25 -2.73
CA ALA A 126 -16.44 22.71 -4.13
C ALA A 126 -15.51 22.02 -5.15
N THR A 127 -14.96 20.84 -4.84
CA THR A 127 -14.34 20.00 -5.89
C THR A 127 -15.42 19.42 -6.79
N PRO A 128 -15.39 19.66 -8.12
CA PRO A 128 -16.42 19.16 -9.03
C PRO A 128 -16.36 17.64 -9.10
N ALA A 129 -17.53 17.00 -9.10
CA ALA A 129 -17.63 15.57 -9.29
C ALA A 129 -17.36 15.22 -10.78
N PRO A 130 -16.59 14.15 -11.08
CA PRO A 130 -16.26 13.76 -12.45
C PRO A 130 -17.50 13.37 -13.24
N GLU A 131 -17.65 13.86 -14.47
CA GLU A 131 -18.74 13.45 -15.35
C GLU A 131 -18.75 11.93 -15.53
N VAL A 132 -19.95 11.35 -15.56
CA VAL A 132 -20.14 9.92 -15.67
C VAL A 132 -21.09 9.65 -16.81
N THR A 133 -20.64 8.84 -17.75
CA THR A 133 -21.42 8.39 -18.89
C THR A 133 -21.72 6.91 -18.68
N HIS A 134 -23.00 6.57 -18.68
CA HIS A 134 -23.43 5.19 -18.75
C HIS A 134 -24.29 5.06 -20.00
N GLN A 135 -24.02 4.04 -20.80
CA GLN A 135 -24.91 3.71 -21.90
C GLN A 135 -25.95 2.73 -21.36
N PRO A 136 -27.25 3.06 -21.42
CA PRO A 136 -28.29 2.13 -21.03
C PRO A 136 -28.09 0.80 -21.75
N ASP A 137 -28.35 -0.30 -21.06
CA ASP A 137 -28.28 -1.64 -21.62
C ASP A 137 -26.88 -2.17 -21.93
N THR A 138 -25.84 -1.49 -21.46
CA THR A 138 -24.46 -1.97 -21.51
C THR A 138 -23.97 -2.35 -20.12
N ASP A 139 -22.86 -3.07 -20.03
CA ASP A 139 -22.20 -3.45 -18.79
C ASP A 139 -21.13 -2.45 -18.34
N LEU A 140 -21.03 -1.30 -19.04
CA LEU A 140 -19.92 -0.37 -18.95
C LEU A 140 -20.36 0.97 -18.34
N LEU A 141 -19.68 1.36 -17.27
CA LEU A 141 -19.75 2.69 -16.68
C LEU A 141 -18.44 3.43 -16.94
N GLU A 142 -18.50 4.56 -17.65
CA GLU A 142 -17.34 5.39 -17.93
C GLU A 142 -17.33 6.63 -17.02
N ILE A 143 -16.21 6.84 -16.33
CA ILE A 143 -15.97 8.03 -15.51
C ILE A 143 -14.95 8.88 -16.26
N ALA A 144 -15.36 10.08 -16.66
CA ALA A 144 -14.52 11.00 -17.40
C ALA A 144 -13.31 11.45 -16.57
N PRO A 145 -12.15 11.71 -17.21
CA PRO A 145 -10.99 12.29 -16.55
C PRO A 145 -11.32 13.61 -15.86
N ALA A 146 -11.04 13.69 -14.56
CA ALA A 146 -11.24 14.89 -13.76
C ALA A 146 -10.17 15.01 -12.67
N LEU A 147 -10.15 16.15 -11.98
CA LEU A 147 -9.32 16.32 -10.79
C LEU A 147 -9.90 15.50 -9.63
N LEU A 148 -9.26 14.39 -9.28
CA LEU A 148 -9.57 13.62 -8.09
C LEU A 148 -8.60 14.01 -6.98
N ARG A 149 -9.09 14.72 -5.97
CA ARG A 149 -8.23 15.16 -4.86
C ARG A 149 -7.85 14.00 -3.95
N ARG A 150 -6.85 14.23 -3.13
CA ARG A 150 -6.51 13.35 -2.01
C ARG A 150 -7.76 13.12 -1.13
N ASP A 151 -7.95 11.87 -0.74
CA ASP A 151 -9.07 11.41 0.11
C ASP A 151 -10.45 11.69 -0.51
N HIS A 152 -10.51 11.83 -1.84
CA HIS A 152 -11.75 11.90 -2.60
C HIS A 152 -12.35 10.51 -2.73
N GLU A 153 -13.62 10.38 -2.33
CA GLU A 153 -14.42 9.17 -2.41
C GLU A 153 -15.61 9.41 -3.34
N LEU A 154 -15.71 8.60 -4.38
CA LEU A 154 -16.83 8.56 -5.31
C LEU A 154 -17.59 7.27 -5.06
N THR A 155 -18.90 7.38 -4.89
CA THR A 155 -19.79 6.23 -4.68
C THR A 155 -20.84 6.23 -5.77
N TYR A 156 -20.98 5.09 -6.43
CA TYR A 156 -21.96 4.85 -7.48
C TYR A 156 -22.83 3.68 -7.06
N THR A 157 -24.14 3.91 -7.02
CA THR A 157 -25.13 2.86 -6.78
C THR A 157 -25.83 2.55 -8.10
N LEU A 158 -25.61 1.35 -8.60
CA LEU A 158 -26.09 0.86 -9.89
C LEU A 158 -27.15 -0.20 -9.67
N LEU A 159 -28.12 -0.24 -10.57
CA LEU A 159 -29.03 -1.35 -10.73
C LEU A 159 -28.61 -2.18 -11.95
N LEU A 160 -28.36 -3.46 -11.71
CA LEU A 160 -27.90 -4.40 -12.71
C LEU A 160 -28.93 -5.52 -12.95
N GLU A 161 -28.93 -6.07 -14.16
CA GLU A 161 -29.79 -7.16 -14.63
C GLU A 161 -28.94 -8.27 -15.24
N GLY A 162 -29.38 -9.53 -15.09
CA GLY A 162 -28.80 -10.66 -15.84
C GLY A 162 -27.75 -11.47 -15.09
N GLY A 163 -27.79 -11.49 -13.75
CA GLY A 163 -27.00 -12.42 -12.94
C GLY A 163 -26.09 -11.74 -11.91
N GLN A 164 -25.22 -12.54 -11.28
CA GLN A 164 -24.32 -12.06 -10.24
C GLN A 164 -23.25 -11.13 -10.85
N PRO A 165 -23.18 -9.86 -10.44
CA PRO A 165 -22.27 -8.90 -11.05
C PRO A 165 -20.81 -9.16 -10.63
N ALA A 166 -19.90 -8.98 -11.57
CA ALA A 166 -18.46 -9.09 -11.39
C ALA A 166 -17.77 -7.81 -11.88
N LEU A 167 -17.11 -7.10 -10.96
CA LEU A 167 -16.41 -5.85 -11.28
C LEU A 167 -15.07 -6.17 -11.95
N ASP A 168 -14.86 -5.61 -13.15
CA ASP A 168 -13.60 -5.61 -13.90
C ASP A 168 -13.22 -4.15 -14.24
N PRO A 169 -12.34 -3.53 -13.43
CA PRO A 169 -11.98 -2.12 -13.57
C PRO A 169 -10.80 -1.93 -14.52
N GLU A 170 -11.00 -1.19 -15.61
CA GLU A 170 -9.95 -0.73 -16.53
C GLU A 170 -9.66 0.75 -16.24
N VAL A 171 -8.53 1.02 -15.60
CA VAL A 171 -8.13 2.38 -15.20
C VAL A 171 -6.88 2.81 -15.98
N PRO A 172 -7.01 3.64 -17.02
CA PRO A 172 -5.88 4.10 -17.83
C PRO A 172 -5.17 5.28 -17.13
N ILE A 173 -4.52 4.99 -16.01
CA ILE A 173 -3.82 5.97 -15.18
C ILE A 173 -2.43 5.47 -14.80
N VAL A 174 -1.47 6.38 -14.73
CA VAL A 174 -0.17 6.14 -14.07
C VAL A 174 -0.33 6.14 -12.54
N ALA A 175 -1.11 5.21 -12.00
CA ALA A 175 -1.32 5.01 -10.57
C ALA A 175 -1.34 3.53 -10.17
N ASP A 176 -1.07 3.25 -8.89
CA ASP A 176 -1.15 1.91 -8.29
C ASP A 176 -2.64 1.62 -8.02
N ILE A 177 -3.25 0.77 -8.85
CA ILE A 177 -4.67 0.38 -8.78
C ILE A 177 -4.81 -0.76 -7.78
N ARG A 178 -5.81 -0.68 -6.90
CA ARG A 178 -6.11 -1.73 -5.94
C ARG A 178 -7.61 -2.03 -5.89
N GLU A 179 -7.94 -3.30 -6.00
CA GLU A 179 -9.33 -3.80 -5.98
C GLU A 179 -9.85 -4.12 -4.57
N THR A 180 -8.96 -4.15 -3.59
CA THR A 180 -9.35 -4.42 -2.20
C THR A 180 -9.67 -3.12 -1.50
N GLU A 181 -10.72 -3.09 -0.70
CA GLU A 181 -10.97 -2.01 0.25
C GLU A 181 -9.68 -1.69 1.03
N PRO A 182 -9.34 -0.41 1.26
CA PRO A 182 -8.21 -0.05 2.11
C PRO A 182 -8.45 -0.52 3.54
N GLY A 183 -8.17 -1.80 3.80
CA GLY A 183 -8.28 -2.40 5.11
C GLY A 183 -7.35 -1.72 6.10
N MET A 184 -7.72 -1.77 7.37
CA MET A 184 -6.97 -1.25 8.52
C MET A 184 -5.48 -1.66 8.56
N GLN A 185 -5.08 -2.68 7.80
CA GLN A 185 -3.68 -3.08 7.60
C GLN A 185 -2.75 -1.94 7.16
N GLN A 186 -3.26 -0.89 6.51
CA GLN A 186 -2.42 0.24 6.08
C GLN A 186 -1.96 1.14 7.24
N LEU A 187 -2.62 1.09 8.41
CA LEU A 187 -2.25 1.88 9.59
C LEU A 187 -0.95 1.41 10.27
N TRP A 188 -0.48 0.19 10.00
CA TRP A 188 0.71 -0.39 10.63
C TRP A 188 1.96 -0.35 9.73
N GLY A 189 1.83 0.17 8.50
CA GLY A 189 2.84 0.05 7.44
C GLY A 189 4.13 0.88 7.52
N PRO A 190 4.20 2.07 8.13
CA PRO A 190 5.40 2.91 8.00
C PRO A 190 6.44 2.77 9.14
N LEU A 191 6.09 2.21 10.30
CA LEU A 191 7.04 2.12 11.43
C LEU A 191 7.95 0.89 11.38
N SER A 192 7.57 -0.15 10.63
CA SER A 192 8.33 -1.41 10.49
C SER A 192 9.82 -1.25 10.13
N PRO A 193 10.22 -0.47 9.09
CA PRO A 193 11.62 -0.45 8.68
C PRO A 193 12.53 0.29 9.66
N PHE A 194 12.01 1.31 10.35
CA PHE A 194 12.78 2.07 11.35
C PHE A 194 13.00 1.25 12.62
N VAL A 195 11.98 0.50 13.06
CA VAL A 195 12.11 -0.42 14.20
C VAL A 195 13.12 -1.52 13.88
N CYS A 196 13.07 -2.13 12.69
CA CYS A 196 14.07 -3.12 12.28
C CYS A 196 15.50 -2.56 12.17
N MET A 197 15.68 -1.33 11.67
CA MET A 197 16.99 -0.69 11.66
C MET A 197 17.54 -0.40 13.06
N ALA A 198 16.69 0.03 14.00
CA ALA A 198 17.11 0.25 15.38
C ALA A 198 17.56 -1.05 16.06
N PHE A 199 16.83 -2.16 15.84
CA PHE A 199 17.24 -3.49 16.31
C PHE A 199 18.55 -3.97 15.67
N PHE A 200 18.77 -3.66 14.38
CA PHE A 200 20.02 -3.99 13.70
C PHE A 200 21.21 -3.21 14.27
N ALA A 201 21.06 -1.90 14.49
CA ALA A 201 22.10 -1.06 15.09
C ALA A 201 22.48 -1.53 16.51
N LEU A 202 21.48 -1.90 17.33
CA LEU A 202 21.70 -2.47 18.66
C LEU A 202 22.41 -3.83 18.61
N SER A 203 22.03 -4.69 17.66
CA SER A 203 22.68 -6.00 17.49
C SER A 203 24.14 -5.86 17.03
N PHE A 204 24.42 -4.89 16.15
CA PHE A 204 25.78 -4.62 15.67
C PHE A 204 26.67 -4.05 16.78
N ALA A 205 26.15 -3.12 17.58
CA ALA A 205 26.86 -2.60 18.75
C ALA A 205 27.17 -3.71 19.77
N SER A 206 26.23 -4.64 19.98
CA SER A 206 26.45 -5.81 20.84
C SER A 206 27.51 -6.77 20.28
N GLY A 207 27.54 -7.01 18.96
CA GLY A 207 28.56 -7.85 18.33
C GLY A 207 29.98 -7.28 18.47
N ILE A 208 30.14 -5.95 18.41
CA ILE A 208 31.44 -5.29 18.61
C ILE A 208 31.93 -5.44 20.04
N THR A 209 31.04 -5.36 21.05
CA THR A 209 31.42 -5.58 22.45
C THR A 209 31.89 -7.01 22.74
N TYR A 210 31.44 -7.99 21.95
CA TYR A 210 31.91 -9.38 22.06
C TYR A 210 33.26 -9.63 21.36
N PHE A 211 33.66 -8.77 20.42
CA PHE A 211 34.89 -8.93 19.65
C PHE A 211 36.16 -8.75 20.49
N ASP A 212 36.07 -8.04 21.62
CA ASP A 212 37.23 -7.63 22.42
C ASP A 212 37.40 -8.42 23.74
N MET A 213 36.50 -9.39 24.03
CA MET A 213 36.67 -10.29 25.17
C MET A 213 37.59 -11.49 24.89
N ASP A 214 38.22 -11.57 23.72
CA ASP A 214 38.98 -12.77 23.33
C ASP A 214 40.50 -12.64 23.46
N GLY A 215 40.93 -12.58 24.72
CA GLY A 215 42.13 -13.30 25.16
C GLY A 215 41.84 -14.78 25.49
N SER A 216 40.70 -15.33 25.07
CA SER A 216 40.12 -16.57 25.59
C SER A 216 39.77 -17.62 24.52
N GLY A 217 40.56 -17.75 23.45
CA GLY A 217 40.49 -18.90 22.55
C GLY A 217 39.11 -19.23 21.97
N VAL A 218 38.24 -18.24 21.75
CA VAL A 218 36.93 -18.45 21.14
C VAL A 218 37.11 -18.65 19.64
N SER A 219 36.72 -19.83 19.15
CA SER A 219 37.00 -20.26 17.78
C SER A 219 36.45 -19.29 16.73
N ARG A 220 37.27 -18.98 15.71
CA ARG A 220 36.94 -18.22 14.47
C ARG A 220 35.57 -18.56 13.86
N ASN A 221 35.04 -19.76 14.13
CA ASN A 221 33.76 -20.24 13.65
C ASN A 221 32.55 -19.51 14.27
N ILE A 222 32.68 -18.96 15.48
CA ILE A 222 31.58 -18.21 16.16
C ILE A 222 31.48 -16.77 15.60
N MET A 223 32.60 -16.17 15.19
CA MET A 223 32.58 -14.88 14.49
C MET A 223 31.95 -14.98 13.09
N LEU A 224 32.26 -16.05 12.34
CA LEU A 224 31.65 -16.28 11.04
C LEU A 224 30.14 -16.51 11.15
N SER A 225 29.66 -17.19 12.20
CA SER A 225 28.21 -17.41 12.38
C SER A 225 27.46 -16.12 12.72
N ALA A 226 28.01 -15.23 13.55
CA ALA A 226 27.38 -13.95 13.88
C ALA A 226 27.28 -13.00 12.66
N ALA A 227 28.35 -12.93 11.85
CA ALA A 227 28.34 -12.15 10.61
C ALA A 227 27.35 -12.72 9.57
N VAL A 228 27.27 -14.05 9.46
CA VAL A 228 26.32 -14.73 8.57
C VAL A 228 24.88 -14.52 9.05
N VAL A 229 24.60 -14.55 10.35
CA VAL A 229 23.24 -14.29 10.88
C VAL A 229 22.78 -12.86 10.60
N GLY A 230 23.67 -11.86 10.73
CA GLY A 230 23.36 -10.48 10.36
C GLY A 230 23.10 -10.29 8.85
N LEU A 231 23.85 -11.00 8.01
CA LEU A 231 23.72 -10.94 6.55
C LEU A 231 22.48 -11.72 6.06
N VAL A 232 22.18 -12.87 6.66
CA VAL A 232 20.95 -13.63 6.39
C VAL A 232 19.72 -12.86 6.88
N GLY A 233 19.78 -12.21 8.04
CA GLY A 233 18.68 -11.38 8.55
C GLY A 233 18.35 -10.21 7.62
N THR A 234 19.36 -9.53 7.07
CA THR A 234 19.16 -8.44 6.10
C THR A 234 18.61 -8.93 4.77
N VAL A 235 19.12 -10.06 4.25
CA VAL A 235 18.60 -10.68 3.02
C VAL A 235 17.18 -11.19 3.21
N VAL A 236 16.87 -11.87 4.32
CA VAL A 236 15.51 -12.37 4.61
C VAL A 236 14.55 -11.21 4.79
N THR A 237 14.93 -10.10 5.42
CA THR A 237 14.05 -8.92 5.54
C THR A 237 13.82 -8.25 4.18
N PHE A 238 14.82 -8.26 3.29
CA PHE A 238 14.71 -7.75 1.93
C PHE A 238 13.88 -8.66 1.01
N VAL A 239 13.94 -9.98 1.22
CA VAL A 239 13.16 -10.99 0.47
C VAL A 239 11.74 -11.15 1.02
N ALA A 240 11.54 -11.00 2.32
CA ALA A 240 10.23 -11.02 2.98
C ALA A 240 9.44 -9.73 2.77
N MET A 241 10.05 -8.68 2.19
CA MET A 241 9.28 -7.57 1.65
C MET A 241 8.37 -8.14 0.56
N PRO A 242 7.03 -8.07 0.72
CA PRO A 242 6.12 -8.66 -0.23
C PRO A 242 6.41 -8.05 -1.60
N LYS A 243 6.88 -8.89 -2.53
CA LYS A 243 6.92 -8.55 -3.96
C LYS A 243 5.51 -8.11 -4.31
N GLN A 244 5.31 -6.80 -4.43
CA GLN A 244 4.09 -6.29 -5.01
C GLN A 244 4.04 -6.88 -6.41
N ARG A 245 3.11 -7.83 -6.60
CA ARG A 245 2.77 -8.33 -7.92
C ARG A 245 2.25 -7.12 -8.68
N TYR A 246 3.06 -6.65 -9.61
CA TYR A 246 2.55 -5.89 -10.74
C TYR A 246 1.68 -6.88 -11.52
N SER A 247 0.36 -6.79 -11.35
CA SER A 247 -0.55 -7.32 -12.34
C SER A 247 -0.32 -6.49 -13.61
N LYS A 248 0.08 -7.18 -14.68
CA LYS A 248 0.10 -6.60 -16.02
C LYS A 248 -1.32 -6.53 -16.55
#